data_AF-A0A1F5EQG4-F1
#
_entry.id   AF-A0A1F5EQG4-F1
#
_cell.length_a   1.000
_cell.length_b   1.000
_cell.length_c   1.000
_cell.angle_alpha   90.00
_cell.angle_beta   90.00
_cell.angle_gamma   90.00
#
_symmetry.space_group_name_H-M   'P 1'
#
loop_
_entity.id
_entity.type
_entity.pdbx_description
1 polymer ?
#
loop_
_entity_poly.entity_id
_entity_poly.type
_entity_poly.pdbx_seq_one_letter_code
_entity_poly.pdbx_strand_id
1 'polypeptide(L)'
;MTEIPKEQPKIKDLFDKMGHIDAEGRKLVSKAYDFAQKAHEGQMRASGDPYFTHVFETAKILAEIGMGPNVISAGLLHDVLEDTEITAEQIEKEFNSDILFLIEGVTKLGKLKYRGLKRHTESLRKFFIATSKDIRVVIIRLADRLHNMETLEYLPREKQVRKATEVLEIFSPLAYRLGMRFIHRKLEDLAFKYSNPEEYEKTLKILKQRKKQDMKFLEKFDRSLKKKLAEEKITNFSTSFRVKNLYSLYQKMHRKDGEIEKIYDITAIRIITTSVHDCYKVLGIIHSTWKPLPSRLKDYIALPKPNGYQSIHTTIFTGDGGIIEIQIRTKEMHDVAEMGVASHLSYKGKKTKDALSQIAWFKNIISKDDETKKALSREEKTPDWIKKLGEEVDGDDEGVIDNLKEDFFGHRVFVFTPNGDVIDLPTESSPIDFAYAVHSHIGNHLTGAKINGKLASLDTKLKNGDIVEIVTKKTSAPTRKWLDIAKTSEAKRHIRAKLKLDR
;
A
#
# COMPACT_ATOMS: atom_id res chain seq x y z
N MET A 1 21.20 19.32 25.36
CA MET A 1 21.50 17.87 25.28
C MET A 1 22.63 17.75 24.29
N THR A 2 23.79 17.30 24.74
CA THR A 2 24.96 17.01 23.89
C THR A 2 24.59 15.92 22.90
N GLU A 3 24.45 16.28 21.62
CA GLU A 3 24.23 15.33 20.54
C GLU A 3 25.46 14.42 20.44
N ILE A 4 25.23 13.14 20.71
CA ILE A 4 26.20 12.09 20.41
C ILE A 4 26.38 12.11 18.88
N PRO A 5 27.62 12.24 18.35
CA PRO A 5 27.82 12.16 16.90
C PRO A 5 27.22 10.85 16.41
N LYS A 6 26.27 10.90 15.47
CA LYS A 6 25.75 9.69 14.84
C LYS A 6 26.94 8.91 14.30
N GLU A 7 27.09 7.68 14.77
CA GLU A 7 28.17 6.79 14.34
C GLU A 7 28.16 6.70 12.82
N GLN A 8 29.33 6.76 12.18
CA GLN A 8 29.39 6.70 10.71
C GLN A 8 28.70 5.42 10.22
N PRO A 9 27.87 5.50 9.16
CA PRO A 9 27.18 4.33 8.65
C PRO A 9 28.16 3.23 8.32
N LYS A 10 27.93 2.00 8.80
CA LYS A 10 28.80 0.86 8.50
C LYS A 10 28.11 -0.04 7.49
N ILE A 11 28.82 -0.42 6.43
CA ILE A 11 28.28 -1.35 5.42
C ILE A 11 27.82 -2.69 6.03
N LYS A 12 28.42 -3.09 7.15
CA LYS A 12 28.01 -4.29 7.92
C LYS A 12 26.53 -4.22 8.32
N ASP A 13 26.05 -3.05 8.75
CA ASP A 13 24.66 -2.87 9.16
C ASP A 13 23.70 -3.10 7.99
N LEU A 14 24.12 -2.74 6.78
CA LEU A 14 23.35 -3.02 5.56
C LEU A 14 23.32 -4.52 5.27
N PHE A 15 24.46 -5.21 5.35
CA PHE A 15 24.52 -6.65 5.14
C PHE A 15 23.73 -7.47 6.16
N ASP A 16 23.71 -7.03 7.42
CA ASP A 16 22.94 -7.70 8.47
C ASP A 16 21.43 -7.62 8.19
N LYS A 17 20.96 -6.55 7.52
CA LYS A 17 19.56 -6.41 7.09
C LYS A 17 19.21 -7.19 5.82
N MET A 18 20.17 -7.39 4.91
CA MET A 18 19.96 -8.12 3.67
C MET A 18 19.79 -9.63 3.87
N GLY A 19 20.19 -10.17 5.03
CA GLY A 19 20.11 -11.60 5.32
C GLY A 19 21.03 -12.42 4.42
N HIS A 20 20.49 -13.45 3.74
CA HIS A 20 21.28 -14.32 2.88
C HIS A 20 21.48 -13.69 1.50
N ILE A 21 22.72 -13.28 1.21
CA ILE A 21 23.14 -12.72 -0.08
C ILE A 21 24.40 -13.43 -0.58
N ASP A 22 24.45 -13.65 -1.90
CA ASP A 22 25.58 -14.26 -2.59
C ASP A 22 26.81 -13.32 -2.64
N ALA A 23 27.96 -13.89 -3.02
CA ALA A 23 29.21 -13.14 -3.06
C ALA A 23 29.19 -12.02 -4.10
N GLU A 24 28.50 -12.20 -5.22
CA GLU A 24 28.37 -11.20 -6.28
C GLU A 24 27.52 -10.01 -5.83
N GLY A 25 26.36 -10.26 -5.22
CA GLY A 25 25.50 -9.23 -4.66
C GLY A 25 26.18 -8.43 -3.55
N ARG A 26 26.97 -9.07 -2.67
CA ARG A 26 27.78 -8.36 -1.66
C ARG A 26 28.81 -7.44 -2.30
N LYS A 27 29.52 -7.90 -3.35
CA LYS A 27 30.49 -7.08 -4.08
C LYS A 27 29.82 -5.89 -4.76
N LEU A 28 28.66 -6.10 -5.39
CA LEU A 28 27.90 -5.03 -6.05
C LEU A 28 27.49 -3.94 -5.06
N VAL A 29 26.91 -4.32 -3.92
CA VAL A 29 26.50 -3.37 -2.88
C VAL A 29 27.69 -2.67 -2.24
N SER A 30 28.81 -3.37 -2.04
CA SER A 30 30.06 -2.75 -1.56
C SER A 30 30.57 -1.69 -2.53
N LYS A 31 30.60 -2.01 -3.82
CA LYS A 31 30.98 -1.05 -4.86
C LYS A 31 30.06 0.17 -4.86
N ALA A 32 28.75 -0.02 -4.76
CA ALA A 32 27.78 1.07 -4.71
C ALA A 32 27.93 1.94 -3.45
N TYR A 33 28.23 1.32 -2.31
CA TYR A 33 28.48 2.01 -1.05
C TYR A 33 29.71 2.92 -1.17
N ASP A 34 30.84 2.40 -1.63
CA ASP A 34 32.09 3.15 -1.78
C ASP A 34 31.94 4.28 -2.81
N PHE A 35 31.22 4.00 -3.91
CA PHE A 35 30.95 4.97 -4.96
C PHE A 35 30.10 6.14 -4.44
N ALA A 36 28.98 5.84 -3.76
CA ALA A 36 28.09 6.86 -3.20
C ALA A 36 28.78 7.69 -2.11
N GLN A 37 29.63 7.07 -1.29
CA GLN A 37 30.39 7.77 -0.26
C GLN A 37 31.34 8.81 -0.86
N LYS A 38 32.04 8.45 -1.94
CA LYS A 38 32.93 9.36 -2.67
C LYS A 38 32.14 10.44 -3.43
N ALA A 39 31.05 10.06 -4.10
CA ALA A 39 30.27 10.99 -4.91
C ALA A 39 29.65 12.12 -4.06
N HIS A 40 29.23 11.81 -2.83
CA HIS A 40 28.65 12.77 -1.89
C HIS A 40 29.65 13.31 -0.85
N GLU A 41 30.96 13.18 -1.10
CA GLU A 41 32.01 13.67 -0.20
C GLU A 41 31.92 15.20 -0.06
N GLY A 42 31.95 15.71 1.18
CA GLY A 42 31.81 17.14 1.47
C GLY A 42 30.38 17.69 1.37
N GLN A 43 29.41 16.92 0.85
CA GLN A 43 28.00 17.34 0.81
C GLN A 43 27.32 17.14 2.17
N MET A 44 26.55 18.14 2.62
CA MET A 44 25.89 18.16 3.92
C MET A 44 24.37 18.28 3.79
N ARG A 45 23.63 17.65 4.70
CA ARG A 45 22.17 17.82 4.81
C ARG A 45 21.82 19.07 5.63
N ALA A 46 20.54 19.45 5.58
CA ALA A 46 20.00 20.50 6.44
C ALA A 46 20.13 20.21 7.95
N SER A 47 20.29 18.93 8.34
CA SER A 47 20.58 18.54 9.73
C SER A 47 22.03 18.79 10.14
N GLY A 48 22.93 19.07 9.20
CA GLY A 48 24.38 19.05 9.45
C GLY A 48 25.01 17.65 9.39
N ASP A 49 24.25 16.60 9.07
CA ASP A 49 24.81 15.27 8.81
C ASP A 49 25.41 15.18 7.39
N PRO A 50 26.42 14.33 7.14
CA PRO A 50 26.89 14.04 5.78
C PRO A 50 25.76 13.51 4.90
N TYR A 51 25.69 13.96 3.63
CA TYR A 51 24.64 13.56 2.70
C TYR A 51 24.59 12.06 2.47
N PHE A 52 25.74 11.39 2.50
CA PHE A 52 25.86 9.93 2.43
C PHE A 52 24.95 9.18 3.42
N THR A 53 24.70 9.74 4.61
CA THR A 53 23.79 9.16 5.61
C THR A 53 22.38 8.96 5.04
N HIS A 54 21.92 9.86 4.17
CA HIS A 54 20.61 9.74 3.55
C HIS A 54 20.51 8.55 2.59
N VAL A 55 21.43 8.46 1.64
CA VAL A 55 21.41 7.39 0.65
C VAL A 55 21.64 6.04 1.30
N PHE A 56 22.45 5.99 2.37
CA PHE A 56 22.63 4.81 3.20
C PHE A 56 21.35 4.37 3.90
N GLU A 57 20.65 5.27 4.62
CA GLU A 57 19.42 4.91 5.31
C GLU A 57 18.29 4.55 4.32
N THR A 58 18.24 5.18 3.13
CA THR A 58 17.36 4.75 2.03
C THR A 58 17.66 3.31 1.61
N ALA A 59 18.93 2.96 1.39
CA ALA A 59 19.34 1.59 1.03
C ALA A 59 19.05 0.58 2.15
N LYS A 60 19.21 0.98 3.41
CA LYS A 60 18.89 0.16 4.58
C LYS A 60 17.40 -0.13 4.70
N ILE A 61 16.53 0.86 4.44
CA ILE A 61 15.07 0.63 4.35
C ILE A 61 14.77 -0.40 3.25
N LEU A 62 15.43 -0.30 2.09
CA LEU A 62 15.27 -1.25 0.98
C LEU A 62 15.74 -2.67 1.36
N ALA A 63 16.81 -2.78 2.13
CA ALA A 63 17.27 -4.05 2.71
C ALA A 63 16.27 -4.60 3.73
N GLU A 64 15.71 -3.77 4.61
CA GLU A 64 14.73 -4.18 5.61
C GLU A 64 13.45 -4.76 5.02
N ILE A 65 13.00 -4.24 3.87
CA ILE A 65 11.84 -4.79 3.15
C ILE A 65 12.21 -5.96 2.21
N GLY A 66 13.48 -6.38 2.22
CA GLY A 66 13.98 -7.57 1.52
C GLY A 66 14.35 -7.36 0.05
N MET A 67 14.61 -6.14 -0.41
CA MET A 67 14.95 -5.92 -1.83
C MET A 67 16.28 -6.57 -2.22
N GLY A 68 16.44 -6.90 -3.51
CA GLY A 68 17.67 -7.47 -4.05
C GLY A 68 18.82 -6.47 -4.20
N PRO A 69 20.05 -6.96 -4.47
CA PRO A 69 21.26 -6.14 -4.50
C PRO A 69 21.22 -5.00 -5.52
N ASN A 70 20.61 -5.18 -6.69
CA ASN A 70 20.47 -4.11 -7.69
C ASN A 70 19.64 -2.94 -7.16
N VAL A 71 18.53 -3.22 -6.48
CA VAL A 71 17.63 -2.18 -5.96
C VAL A 71 18.26 -1.47 -4.77
N ILE A 72 18.96 -2.21 -3.91
CA ILE A 72 19.70 -1.63 -2.78
C ILE A 72 20.85 -0.75 -3.28
N SER A 73 21.58 -1.19 -4.31
CA SER A 73 22.63 -0.41 -4.97
C SER A 73 22.06 0.85 -5.61
N ALA A 74 20.92 0.74 -6.32
CA ALA A 74 20.22 1.90 -6.85
C ALA A 74 19.75 2.86 -5.74
N GLY A 75 19.37 2.36 -4.57
CA GLY A 75 19.06 3.17 -3.40
C GLY A 75 20.25 3.95 -2.84
N LEU A 76 21.45 3.35 -2.82
CA LEU A 76 22.69 4.05 -2.46
C LEU A 76 23.06 5.14 -3.47
N LEU A 77 22.66 4.97 -4.73
CA LEU A 77 23.04 5.83 -5.84
C LEU A 77 21.91 6.76 -6.31
N HIS A 78 20.75 6.78 -5.66
CA HIS A 78 19.52 7.36 -6.25
C HIS A 78 19.59 8.87 -6.54
N ASP A 79 20.44 9.60 -5.80
CA ASP A 79 20.61 11.05 -5.93
C ASP A 79 21.92 11.45 -6.62
N VAL A 80 22.77 10.50 -7.02
CA VAL A 80 24.10 10.84 -7.60
C VAL A 80 23.98 11.64 -8.90
N LEU A 81 22.95 11.37 -9.72
CA LEU A 81 22.72 12.10 -10.98
C LEU A 81 22.12 13.51 -10.76
N GLU A 82 21.59 13.82 -9.58
CA GLU A 82 21.00 15.13 -9.29
C GLU A 82 21.98 16.04 -8.54
N ASP A 83 22.73 15.47 -7.61
CA ASP A 83 23.47 16.24 -6.60
C ASP A 83 25.00 16.21 -6.81
N THR A 84 25.49 15.47 -7.80
CA THR A 84 26.93 15.31 -8.07
C THR A 84 27.25 15.51 -9.55
N GLU A 85 28.54 15.54 -9.89
CA GLU A 85 29.02 15.67 -11.29
C GLU A 85 29.00 14.34 -12.07
N ILE A 86 28.55 13.26 -11.44
CA ILE A 86 28.54 11.92 -12.05
C ILE A 86 27.49 11.84 -13.17
N THR A 87 27.88 11.27 -14.32
CA THR A 87 27.00 11.14 -15.49
C THR A 87 26.34 9.77 -15.60
N ALA A 88 25.26 9.68 -16.39
CA ALA A 88 24.54 8.44 -16.66
C ALA A 88 25.46 7.37 -17.29
N GLU A 89 26.34 7.78 -18.20
CA GLU A 89 27.28 6.89 -18.89
C GLU A 89 28.30 6.29 -17.91
N GLN A 90 28.73 7.07 -16.91
CA GLN A 90 29.62 6.57 -15.86
C GLN A 90 28.92 5.51 -15.00
N ILE A 91 27.66 5.75 -14.61
CA ILE A 91 26.87 4.78 -13.84
C ILE A 91 26.67 3.48 -14.62
N GLU A 92 26.34 3.55 -15.91
CA GLU A 92 26.17 2.35 -16.75
C GLU A 92 27.46 1.55 -16.85
N LYS A 93 28.60 2.22 -17.02
CA LYS A 93 29.92 1.59 -17.11
C LYS A 93 30.36 0.96 -15.79
N GLU A 94 30.14 1.64 -14.67
CA GLU A 94 30.57 1.16 -13.36
C GLU A 94 29.65 0.07 -12.80
N PHE A 95 28.37 0.08 -13.15
CA PHE A 95 27.39 -0.85 -12.61
C PHE A 95 26.76 -1.67 -13.74
N ASN A 96 25.53 -1.33 -14.14
CA ASN A 96 24.82 -1.94 -15.26
C ASN A 96 23.63 -1.05 -15.67
N SER A 97 23.04 -1.37 -16.82
CA SER A 97 21.88 -0.66 -17.37
C SER A 97 20.63 -0.76 -16.49
N ASP A 98 20.47 -1.84 -15.72
CA ASP A 98 19.35 -2.02 -14.78
C ASP A 98 19.41 -0.99 -13.64
N ILE A 99 20.58 -0.81 -13.02
CA ILE A 99 20.80 0.18 -11.96
C ILE A 99 20.64 1.60 -12.52
N LEU A 100 21.21 1.89 -13.69
CA LEU A 100 21.04 3.20 -14.34
C LEU A 100 19.55 3.51 -14.57
N PHE A 101 18.81 2.56 -15.13
CA PHE A 101 17.38 2.71 -15.37
C PHE A 101 16.60 3.03 -14.08
N LEU A 102 16.92 2.34 -12.98
CA LEU A 102 16.30 2.59 -11.68
C LEU A 102 16.59 4.00 -11.16
N ILE A 103 17.85 4.42 -11.18
CA ILE A 103 18.28 5.74 -10.70
C ILE A 103 17.62 6.85 -11.54
N GLU A 104 17.68 6.75 -12.87
CA GLU A 104 17.02 7.70 -13.75
C GLU A 104 15.50 7.78 -13.50
N GLY A 105 14.87 6.63 -13.27
CA GLY A 105 13.46 6.56 -12.92
C GLY A 105 13.15 7.36 -11.65
N VAL A 106 13.97 7.21 -10.61
CA VAL A 106 13.81 7.92 -9.33
C VAL A 106 14.07 9.41 -9.50
N THR A 107 15.16 9.80 -10.16
CA THR A 107 15.49 11.19 -10.52
C THR A 107 14.34 11.88 -11.28
N LYS A 108 13.79 11.21 -12.30
CA LYS A 108 12.67 11.75 -13.10
C LYS A 108 11.42 11.99 -12.24
N LEU A 109 11.16 11.14 -11.24
CA LEU A 109 10.10 11.35 -10.25
C LEU A 109 10.44 12.43 -9.22
N GLY A 110 11.73 12.64 -8.94
CA GLY A 110 12.30 13.67 -8.09
C GLY A 110 12.00 15.09 -8.54
N LYS A 111 12.25 15.36 -9.83
CA LYS A 111 12.14 16.69 -10.46
C LYS A 111 10.71 17.22 -10.62
N LEU A 112 9.70 16.42 -10.26
CA LEU A 112 8.29 16.82 -10.34
C LEU A 112 7.93 17.77 -9.21
N LYS A 113 7.93 19.08 -9.52
CA LYS A 113 7.52 20.12 -8.57
C LYS A 113 5.99 20.12 -8.41
N TYR A 114 5.52 19.60 -7.28
CA TYR A 114 4.12 19.71 -6.85
C TYR A 114 3.78 21.17 -6.49
N ARG A 115 3.19 21.91 -7.43
CA ARG A 115 2.62 23.27 -7.22
C ARG A 115 1.21 23.34 -7.79
N GLY A 116 0.21 23.52 -6.93
CA GLY A 116 -1.21 23.66 -7.31
C GLY A 116 -1.89 22.35 -7.73
N LEU A 117 -3.23 22.31 -7.67
CA LEU A 117 -4.04 21.12 -8.03
C LEU A 117 -3.73 20.59 -9.44
N LYS A 118 -3.51 21.50 -10.41
CA LYS A 118 -3.28 21.23 -11.84
C LYS A 118 -1.90 20.63 -12.20
N ARG A 119 -0.85 20.78 -11.39
CA ARG A 119 0.44 20.06 -11.60
C ARG A 119 0.58 18.81 -10.74
N HIS A 120 -0.29 18.67 -9.74
CA HIS A 120 -0.41 17.47 -8.93
C HIS A 120 -0.94 16.30 -9.77
N THR A 121 -1.83 16.56 -10.75
CA THR A 121 -2.33 15.62 -11.77
C THR A 121 -1.20 15.08 -12.68
N GLU A 122 -0.39 15.96 -13.26
CA GLU A 122 0.73 15.59 -14.15
C GLU A 122 1.82 14.81 -13.43
N SER A 123 2.12 15.20 -12.20
CA SER A 123 3.12 14.52 -11.37
C SER A 123 2.68 13.09 -11.05
N LEU A 124 1.38 12.90 -10.79
CA LEU A 124 0.76 11.59 -10.62
C LEU A 124 0.73 10.78 -11.94
N ARG A 125 0.46 11.41 -13.09
CA ARG A 125 0.54 10.75 -14.42
C ARG A 125 1.94 10.17 -14.66
N LYS A 126 2.98 10.97 -14.46
CA LYS A 126 4.37 10.51 -14.63
C LYS A 126 4.76 9.46 -13.59
N PHE A 127 4.21 9.56 -12.38
CA PHE A 127 4.31 8.52 -11.36
C PHE A 127 3.72 7.19 -11.83
N PHE A 128 2.54 7.19 -12.43
CA PHE A 128 1.91 5.99 -13.01
C PHE A 128 2.70 5.42 -14.19
N ILE A 129 3.26 6.28 -15.05
CA ILE A 129 4.11 5.86 -16.17
C ILE A 129 5.41 5.23 -15.67
N ALA A 130 6.01 5.74 -14.59
CA ALA A 130 7.20 5.13 -13.99
C ALA A 130 6.86 3.79 -13.32
N THR A 131 5.75 3.74 -12.58
CA THR A 131 5.23 2.53 -11.92
C THR A 131 4.97 1.41 -12.93
N SER A 132 4.47 1.75 -14.12
CA SER A 132 4.11 0.79 -15.16
C SER A 132 5.29 0.19 -15.91
N LYS A 133 6.41 0.92 -15.95
CA LYS A 133 7.67 0.41 -16.49
C LYS A 133 8.36 -0.47 -15.46
N ASP A 134 8.50 0.00 -14.22
CA ASP A 134 9.07 -0.81 -13.14
C ASP A 134 8.67 -0.35 -11.74
N ILE A 135 8.07 -1.26 -10.98
CA ILE A 135 7.67 -1.01 -9.60
C ILE A 135 8.86 -0.76 -8.65
N ARG A 136 10.06 -1.25 -8.99
CA ARG A 136 11.28 -1.06 -8.19
C ARG A 136 11.62 0.43 -8.05
N VAL A 137 11.38 1.23 -9.08
CA VAL A 137 11.55 2.70 -9.04
C VAL A 137 10.68 3.33 -7.96
N VAL A 138 9.42 2.91 -7.90
CA VAL A 138 8.46 3.39 -6.90
C VAL A 138 8.86 2.96 -5.49
N ILE A 139 9.33 1.73 -5.33
CA ILE A 139 9.78 1.21 -4.04
C ILE A 139 10.97 2.02 -3.52
N ILE A 140 11.96 2.32 -4.39
CA ILE A 140 13.09 3.19 -4.04
C ILE A 140 12.59 4.57 -3.63
N ARG A 141 11.66 5.16 -4.39
CA ARG A 141 11.11 6.49 -4.07
C ARG A 141 10.32 6.52 -2.76
N LEU A 142 9.62 5.43 -2.42
CA LEU A 142 8.92 5.29 -1.15
C LEU A 142 9.91 5.16 0.03
N ALA A 143 11.02 4.45 -0.15
CA ALA A 143 12.08 4.34 0.85
C ALA A 143 12.80 5.68 1.08
N ASP A 144 13.17 6.37 0.00
CA ASP A 144 13.70 7.74 0.04
C ASP A 144 12.73 8.67 0.79
N ARG A 145 11.46 8.68 0.38
CA ARG A 145 10.45 9.54 1.01
C ARG A 145 10.28 9.23 2.50
N LEU A 146 10.38 7.96 2.90
CA LEU A 146 10.33 7.56 4.30
C LEU A 146 11.48 8.15 5.10
N HIS A 147 12.73 7.99 4.65
CA HIS A 147 13.87 8.59 5.34
C HIS A 147 13.78 10.12 5.39
N ASN A 148 13.33 10.75 4.30
CA ASN A 148 13.07 12.19 4.26
C ASN A 148 12.04 12.66 5.30
N MET A 149 11.07 11.82 5.66
CA MET A 149 10.10 12.10 6.72
C MET A 149 10.67 11.85 8.12
N GLU A 150 11.60 10.91 8.28
CA GLU A 150 12.30 10.66 9.55
C GLU A 150 13.19 11.85 9.96
N THR A 151 13.73 12.59 8.99
CA THR A 151 14.56 13.79 9.23
C THR A 151 13.85 15.11 8.90
N LEU A 152 12.51 15.16 8.95
CA LEU A 152 11.76 16.33 8.50
C LEU A 152 11.90 17.55 9.43
N GLU A 153 12.24 17.33 10.71
CA GLU A 153 12.31 18.36 11.75
C GLU A 153 13.32 19.48 11.47
N TYR A 154 14.38 19.20 10.71
CA TYR A 154 15.41 20.18 10.34
C TYR A 154 14.97 21.16 9.22
N LEU A 155 13.77 20.99 8.67
CA LEU A 155 13.23 21.89 7.64
C LEU A 155 12.34 22.99 8.25
N PRO A 156 12.20 24.16 7.58
CA PRO A 156 11.23 25.17 7.97
C PRO A 156 9.79 24.63 7.99
N ARG A 157 8.97 25.13 8.92
CA ARG A 157 7.60 24.65 9.17
C ARG A 157 6.73 24.55 7.91
N GLU A 158 6.82 25.53 7.02
CA GLU A 158 6.09 25.53 5.74
C GLU A 158 6.44 24.30 4.89
N LYS A 159 7.73 23.97 4.77
CA LYS A 159 8.19 22.78 4.04
C LYS A 159 7.78 21.49 4.75
N GLN A 160 7.78 21.46 6.08
CA GLN A 160 7.35 20.30 6.87
C GLN A 160 5.88 19.98 6.59
N VAL A 161 4.99 20.96 6.72
CA VAL A 161 3.54 20.78 6.49
C VAL A 161 3.31 20.34 5.05
N ARG A 162 3.92 21.02 4.07
CA ARG A 162 3.76 20.67 2.65
C ARG A 162 4.18 19.23 2.34
N LYS A 163 5.36 18.80 2.80
CA LYS A 163 5.86 17.43 2.58
C LYS A 163 5.01 16.39 3.32
N ALA A 164 4.53 16.71 4.51
CA ALA A 164 3.64 15.82 5.26
C ALA A 164 2.30 15.62 4.56
N THR A 165 1.68 16.69 4.06
CA THR A 165 0.43 16.61 3.28
C THR A 165 0.64 15.78 2.01
N GLU A 166 1.72 16.03 1.26
CA GLU A 166 2.08 15.24 0.07
C GLU A 166 2.21 13.74 0.39
N VAL A 167 2.78 13.40 1.55
CA VAL A 167 2.91 12.01 2.02
C VAL A 167 1.55 11.38 2.33
N LEU A 168 0.65 12.10 3.01
CA LEU A 168 -0.68 11.58 3.34
C LEU A 168 -1.57 11.41 2.11
N GLU A 169 -1.45 12.30 1.12
CA GLU A 169 -2.29 12.31 -0.08
C GLU A 169 -1.79 11.34 -1.15
N ILE A 170 -0.47 11.18 -1.31
CA ILE A 170 0.11 10.40 -2.42
C ILE A 170 0.83 9.15 -1.93
N PHE A 171 1.92 9.34 -1.18
CA PHE A 171 2.90 8.26 -0.93
C PHE A 171 2.36 7.18 0.00
N SER A 172 1.63 7.57 1.05
CA SER A 172 1.03 6.63 2.00
C SER A 172 -0.07 5.76 1.33
N PRO A 173 -1.08 6.32 0.64
CA PRO A 173 -2.08 5.51 -0.07
C PRO A 173 -1.48 4.60 -1.12
N LEU A 174 -0.42 5.06 -1.79
CA LEU A 174 0.30 4.24 -2.75
C LEU A 174 0.99 3.03 -2.08
N ALA A 175 1.75 3.27 -1.01
CA ALA A 175 2.37 2.18 -0.25
C ALA A 175 1.32 1.16 0.22
N TYR A 176 0.13 1.62 0.64
CA TYR A 176 -1.00 0.75 0.98
C TYR A 176 -1.48 -0.11 -0.21
N ARG A 177 -1.61 0.47 -1.40
CA ARG A 177 -2.02 -0.23 -2.63
C ARG A 177 -1.02 -1.29 -3.10
N LEU A 178 0.26 -1.06 -2.83
CA LEU A 178 1.34 -2.02 -3.08
C LEU A 178 1.45 -3.10 -1.98
N GLY A 179 0.57 -3.07 -0.98
CA GLY A 179 0.60 -3.98 0.15
C GLY A 179 1.73 -3.69 1.15
N MET A 180 2.51 -2.63 0.94
CA MET A 180 3.69 -2.27 1.74
C MET A 180 3.29 -1.61 3.06
N ARG A 181 2.66 -2.37 3.96
CA ARG A 181 2.14 -1.87 5.25
C ARG A 181 3.22 -1.32 6.16
N PHE A 182 4.45 -1.82 6.08
CA PHE A 182 5.56 -1.30 6.85
C PHE A 182 5.82 0.18 6.54
N ILE A 183 6.07 0.49 5.25
CA ILE A 183 6.31 1.87 4.80
C ILE A 183 5.08 2.74 5.00
N HIS A 184 3.90 2.25 4.59
CA HIS A 184 2.64 2.98 4.71
C HIS A 184 2.40 3.48 6.15
N ARG A 185 2.50 2.61 7.16
CA ARG A 185 2.24 2.99 8.56
C ARG A 185 3.26 4.00 9.08
N LYS A 186 4.54 3.84 8.75
CA LYS A 186 5.58 4.79 9.16
C LYS A 186 5.36 6.16 8.53
N LEU A 187 5.08 6.20 7.23
CA LEU A 187 4.79 7.45 6.50
C LEU A 187 3.59 8.19 7.10
N GLU A 188 2.49 7.48 7.40
CA GLU A 188 1.31 8.09 8.01
C GLU A 188 1.63 8.73 9.37
N ASP A 189 2.27 8.00 10.28
CA ASP A 189 2.50 8.50 11.64
C ASP A 189 3.55 9.63 11.65
N LEU A 190 4.58 9.56 10.81
CA LEU A 190 5.55 10.63 10.64
C LEU A 190 4.90 11.88 10.04
N ALA A 191 4.07 11.72 9.01
CA ALA A 191 3.38 12.85 8.40
C ALA A 191 2.36 13.48 9.34
N PHE A 192 1.61 12.67 10.11
CA PHE A 192 0.58 13.16 11.02
C PHE A 192 1.14 14.13 12.07
N LYS A 193 2.35 13.85 12.59
CA LYS A 193 3.07 14.73 13.52
C LYS A 193 3.19 16.16 12.99
N TYR A 194 3.42 16.32 11.68
CA TYR A 194 3.66 17.62 11.07
C TYR A 194 2.43 18.22 10.42
N SER A 195 1.53 17.40 9.85
CA SER A 195 0.30 17.92 9.23
C SER A 195 -0.62 18.54 10.28
N ASN A 196 -0.94 17.78 11.34
CA ASN A 196 -1.87 18.19 12.40
C ASN A 196 -1.29 17.91 13.81
N PRO A 197 -0.37 18.75 14.33
CA PRO A 197 0.34 18.48 15.59
C PRO A 197 -0.58 18.37 16.81
N GLU A 198 -1.63 19.19 16.88
CA GLU A 198 -2.56 19.17 18.02
C GLU A 198 -3.34 17.86 18.10
N GLU A 199 -3.89 17.40 16.97
CA GLU A 199 -4.61 16.13 16.88
C GLU A 199 -3.68 14.93 17.07
N TYR A 200 -2.42 15.04 16.61
CA TYR A 200 -1.39 14.05 16.88
C TYR A 200 -1.17 13.86 18.38
N GLU A 201 -0.96 14.95 19.13
CA GLU A 201 -0.74 14.88 20.58
C GLU A 201 -1.97 14.36 21.34
N LYS A 202 -3.18 14.80 20.96
CA LYS A 202 -4.44 14.27 21.54
C LYS A 202 -4.55 12.76 21.31
N THR A 203 -4.37 12.33 20.06
CA THR A 203 -4.47 10.90 19.68
C THR A 203 -3.38 10.07 20.37
N LEU A 204 -2.17 10.62 20.54
CA LEU A 204 -1.07 9.95 21.22
C LEU A 204 -1.37 9.71 22.70
N LYS A 205 -1.93 10.69 23.42
CA LYS A 205 -2.34 10.53 24.82
C LYS A 205 -3.40 9.44 24.97
N ILE A 206 -4.39 9.47 24.10
CA ILE A 206 -5.48 8.49 24.05
C ILE A 206 -4.93 7.08 23.79
N LEU A 207 -4.06 6.92 22.78
CA LEU A 207 -3.46 5.64 22.44
C LEU A 207 -2.63 5.08 23.61
N LYS A 208 -1.82 5.92 24.28
CA LYS A 208 -1.01 5.51 25.44
C LYS A 208 -1.88 4.99 26.57
N GLN A 209 -2.97 5.68 26.89
CA GLN A 209 -3.90 5.28 27.95
C GLN A 209 -4.58 3.95 27.62
N ARG A 210 -5.14 3.81 26.41
CA ARG A 210 -5.78 2.56 25.98
C ARG A 210 -4.81 1.40 25.90
N LYS A 211 -3.62 1.60 25.32
CA LYS A 211 -2.57 0.57 25.28
C LYS A 211 -2.25 0.05 26.69
N LYS A 212 -2.09 0.93 27.68
CA LYS A 212 -1.81 0.52 29.06
C LYS A 212 -2.93 -0.33 29.67
N GLN A 213 -4.20 -0.01 29.35
CA GLN A 213 -5.36 -0.78 29.80
C GLN A 213 -5.41 -2.15 29.10
N ASP A 214 -5.37 -2.16 27.77
CA ASP A 214 -5.56 -3.35 26.95
C ASP A 214 -4.44 -4.38 27.11
N MET A 215 -3.19 -3.94 27.31
CA MET A 215 -2.03 -4.84 27.44
C MET A 215 -2.19 -5.85 28.57
N LYS A 216 -2.82 -5.47 29.69
CA LYS A 216 -3.09 -6.40 30.80
C LYS A 216 -4.03 -7.54 30.36
N PHE A 217 -5.07 -7.22 29.60
CA PHE A 217 -6.01 -8.20 29.06
C PHE A 217 -5.37 -9.07 27.98
N LEU A 218 -4.57 -8.46 27.10
CA LEU A 218 -3.85 -9.17 26.04
C LEU A 218 -2.85 -10.18 26.59
N GLU A 219 -2.06 -9.81 27.61
CA GLU A 219 -1.10 -10.73 28.23
C GLU A 219 -1.79 -11.90 28.94
N LYS A 220 -2.90 -11.63 29.65
CA LYS A 220 -3.69 -12.68 30.30
C LYS A 220 -4.33 -13.62 29.27
N PHE A 221 -4.85 -13.06 28.18
CA PHE A 221 -5.40 -13.81 27.07
C PHE A 221 -4.32 -14.66 26.38
N ASP A 222 -3.15 -14.09 26.08
CA ASP A 222 -2.03 -14.79 25.43
C ASP A 222 -1.57 -16.01 26.23
N ARG A 223 -1.48 -15.89 27.56
CA ARG A 223 -1.16 -17.05 28.43
C ARG A 223 -2.23 -18.14 28.35
N SER A 224 -3.51 -17.75 28.41
CA SER A 224 -4.63 -18.68 28.32
C SER A 224 -4.71 -19.35 26.96
N LEU A 225 -4.48 -18.59 25.89
CA LEU A 225 -4.41 -19.06 24.51
C LEU A 225 -3.29 -20.09 24.34
N LYS A 226 -2.06 -19.78 24.81
CA LYS A 226 -0.93 -20.70 24.72
C LYS A 226 -1.21 -22.03 25.42
N LYS A 227 -1.81 -21.99 26.61
CA LYS A 227 -2.22 -23.21 27.33
C LYS A 227 -3.23 -24.04 26.53
N LYS A 228 -4.27 -23.39 25.99
CA LYS A 228 -5.32 -24.07 25.20
C LYS A 228 -4.79 -24.67 23.90
N LEU A 229 -3.91 -23.95 23.21
CA LEU A 229 -3.26 -24.47 21.99
C LEU A 229 -2.34 -25.66 22.30
N ALA A 230 -1.64 -25.64 23.44
CA ALA A 230 -0.79 -26.75 23.87
C ALA A 230 -1.61 -28.02 24.23
N GLU A 231 -2.77 -27.86 24.88
CA GLU A 231 -3.72 -28.97 25.16
C GLU A 231 -4.15 -29.68 23.86
N GLU A 232 -4.32 -28.92 22.78
CA GLU A 232 -4.68 -29.41 21.44
C GLU A 232 -3.47 -29.78 20.56
N LYS A 233 -2.28 -29.90 21.16
CA LYS A 233 -1.01 -30.28 20.49
C LYS A 233 -0.55 -29.32 19.39
N ILE A 234 -0.98 -28.07 19.42
CA ILE A 234 -0.48 -27.00 18.53
C ILE A 234 0.66 -26.28 19.23
N THR A 235 1.90 -26.59 18.84
CA THR A 235 3.11 -26.00 19.44
C THR A 235 3.82 -25.01 18.52
N ASN A 236 3.61 -25.12 17.20
CA ASN A 236 4.33 -24.34 16.20
C ASN A 236 3.58 -23.06 15.82
N PHE A 237 3.58 -22.09 16.73
CA PHE A 237 3.02 -20.77 16.49
C PHE A 237 3.83 -19.70 17.22
N SER A 238 3.69 -18.44 16.79
CA SER A 238 4.18 -17.29 17.53
C SER A 238 3.07 -16.28 17.73
N THR A 239 3.09 -15.59 18.87
CA THR A 239 2.15 -14.51 19.16
C THR A 239 2.89 -13.19 19.26
N SER A 240 2.25 -12.13 18.78
CA SER A 240 2.75 -10.76 18.92
C SER A 240 1.58 -9.81 19.14
N PHE A 241 1.83 -8.72 19.88
CA PHE A 241 0.82 -7.69 20.07
C PHE A 241 0.95 -6.62 18.99
N ARG A 242 -0.18 -6.30 18.38
CA ARG A 242 -0.30 -5.24 17.39
C ARG A 242 -1.00 -4.05 18.02
N VAL A 243 -0.39 -2.87 17.88
CA VAL A 243 -1.02 -1.59 18.19
C VAL A 243 -1.38 -0.91 16.88
N LYS A 244 -2.57 -0.29 16.82
CA LYS A 244 -2.99 0.53 15.69
C LYS A 244 -2.10 1.78 15.59
N ASN A 245 -1.77 2.16 14.36
CA ASN A 245 -0.99 3.36 14.09
C ASN A 245 -1.81 4.63 14.39
N LEU A 246 -1.13 5.71 14.77
CA LEU A 246 -1.74 6.92 15.29
C LEU A 246 -2.70 7.55 14.28
N TYR A 247 -2.26 7.72 13.03
CA TYR A 247 -3.07 8.37 12.02
C TYR A 247 -4.35 7.57 11.68
N SER A 248 -4.24 6.24 11.56
CA SER A 248 -5.42 5.39 11.37
C SER A 248 -6.37 5.39 12.56
N LEU A 249 -5.87 5.56 13.80
CA LEU A 249 -6.72 5.75 14.97
C LEU A 249 -7.48 7.06 14.87
N TYR A 250 -6.78 8.17 14.59
CA TYR A 250 -7.37 9.48 14.36
C TYR A 250 -8.48 9.44 13.28
N GLN A 251 -8.18 8.89 12.10
CA GLN A 251 -9.17 8.73 11.02
C GLN A 251 -10.38 7.87 11.42
N LYS A 252 -10.18 6.89 12.31
CA LYS A 252 -11.29 6.04 12.77
C LYS A 252 -12.14 6.73 13.81
N MET A 253 -11.53 7.50 14.71
CA MET A 253 -12.25 8.33 15.68
C MET A 253 -13.11 9.37 14.97
N HIS A 254 -12.54 10.04 13.96
CA HIS A 254 -13.29 11.04 13.17
C HIS A 254 -14.49 10.41 12.42
N ARG A 255 -14.40 9.16 11.97
CA ARG A 255 -15.53 8.45 11.32
C ARG A 255 -16.58 7.90 12.30
N LYS A 256 -16.30 7.96 13.59
CA LYS A 256 -17.15 7.42 14.66
C LYS A 256 -17.51 8.51 15.66
N ASP A 257 -17.53 9.76 15.20
CA ASP A 257 -17.94 10.93 15.97
C ASP A 257 -17.21 11.08 17.32
N GLY A 258 -15.95 10.62 17.38
CA GLY A 258 -15.10 10.68 18.57
C GLY A 258 -15.33 9.58 19.61
N GLU A 259 -16.26 8.64 19.41
CA GLU A 259 -16.58 7.60 20.38
C GLU A 259 -15.52 6.47 20.39
N ILE A 260 -14.53 6.62 21.25
CA ILE A 260 -13.41 5.67 21.38
C ILE A 260 -13.85 4.30 21.91
N GLU A 261 -14.89 4.24 22.75
CA GLU A 261 -15.44 3.02 23.33
C GLU A 261 -15.94 2.06 22.25
N LYS A 262 -16.35 2.57 21.08
CA LYS A 262 -16.79 1.77 19.93
C LYS A 262 -15.62 1.21 19.10
N ILE A 263 -14.37 1.54 19.46
CA ILE A 263 -13.16 1.13 18.75
C ILE A 263 -12.44 0.01 19.50
N TYR A 264 -12.83 -1.22 19.21
CA TYR A 264 -12.23 -2.42 19.83
C TYR A 264 -10.88 -2.85 19.23
N ASP A 265 -10.46 -2.26 18.11
CA ASP A 265 -9.30 -2.68 17.32
C ASP A 265 -8.08 -1.75 17.49
N ILE A 266 -8.00 -1.07 18.64
CA ILE A 266 -6.84 -0.24 19.00
C ILE A 266 -5.63 -1.13 19.25
N THR A 267 -5.86 -2.23 19.97
CA THR A 267 -4.88 -3.28 20.20
C THR A 267 -5.44 -4.61 19.73
N ALA A 268 -4.55 -5.48 19.26
CA ALA A 268 -4.91 -6.80 18.76
C ALA A 268 -3.79 -7.78 19.07
N ILE A 269 -4.13 -9.07 19.12
CA ILE A 269 -3.14 -10.15 19.15
C ILE A 269 -3.04 -10.76 17.76
N ARG A 270 -1.80 -10.91 17.28
CA ARG A 270 -1.48 -11.58 16.03
C ARG A 270 -0.92 -12.96 16.35
N ILE A 271 -1.49 -13.98 15.73
CA ILE A 271 -1.06 -15.37 15.82
C ILE A 271 -0.50 -15.75 14.45
N ILE A 272 0.77 -16.13 14.42
CA ILE A 272 1.46 -16.58 13.21
C ILE A 272 1.63 -18.09 13.29
N THR A 273 1.07 -18.80 12.32
CA THR A 273 1.11 -20.26 12.21
C THR A 273 2.00 -20.73 11.06
N THR A 274 2.22 -22.03 10.97
CA THR A 274 3.00 -22.68 9.90
C THR A 274 2.22 -22.89 8.61
N SER A 275 0.92 -23.22 8.70
CA SER A 275 0.09 -23.53 7.54
C SER A 275 -1.28 -22.87 7.61
N VAL A 276 -1.95 -22.80 6.46
CA VAL A 276 -3.32 -22.30 6.35
C VAL A 276 -4.29 -23.16 7.17
N HIS A 277 -4.09 -24.48 7.15
CA HIS A 277 -4.89 -25.40 7.96
C HIS A 277 -4.75 -25.12 9.45
N ASP A 278 -3.55 -24.79 9.93
CA ASP A 278 -3.34 -24.41 11.32
C ASP A 278 -4.02 -23.08 11.66
N CYS A 279 -4.15 -22.14 10.71
CA CYS A 279 -4.93 -20.92 10.93
C CYS A 279 -6.38 -21.23 11.30
N TYR A 280 -7.03 -22.14 10.57
CA TYR A 280 -8.42 -22.53 10.81
C TYR A 280 -8.58 -23.40 12.06
N LYS A 281 -7.61 -24.27 12.36
CA LYS A 281 -7.59 -25.01 13.64
C LYS A 281 -7.53 -24.06 14.84
N VAL A 282 -6.61 -23.09 14.80
CA VAL A 282 -6.48 -22.06 15.84
C VAL A 282 -7.77 -21.25 15.97
N LEU A 283 -8.40 -20.88 14.85
CA LEU A 283 -9.71 -20.21 14.86
C LEU A 283 -10.77 -21.05 15.59
N GLY A 284 -10.87 -22.34 15.26
CA GLY A 284 -11.82 -23.27 15.87
C GLY A 284 -11.63 -23.39 17.39
N ILE A 285 -10.39 -23.53 17.85
CA ILE A 285 -10.06 -23.60 19.28
C ILE A 285 -10.42 -22.30 19.99
N ILE A 286 -10.18 -21.15 19.34
CA ILE A 286 -10.55 -19.85 19.90
C ILE A 286 -12.07 -19.73 20.04
N HIS A 287 -12.84 -20.11 19.02
CA HIS A 287 -14.30 -19.99 19.04
C HIS A 287 -14.99 -21.05 19.91
N SER A 288 -14.35 -22.20 20.17
CA SER A 288 -14.85 -23.18 21.14
C SER A 288 -14.60 -22.75 22.59
N THR A 289 -13.56 -21.95 22.84
CA THR A 289 -13.17 -21.51 24.18
C THR A 289 -13.77 -20.15 24.55
N TRP A 290 -13.81 -19.21 23.60
CA TRP A 290 -14.28 -17.83 23.82
C TRP A 290 -15.41 -17.47 22.86
N LYS A 291 -16.38 -16.72 23.37
CA LYS A 291 -17.56 -16.32 22.59
C LYS A 291 -17.16 -15.29 21.53
N PRO A 292 -17.37 -15.56 20.22
CA PRO A 292 -17.12 -14.57 19.17
C PRO A 292 -18.19 -13.47 19.18
N LEU A 293 -17.78 -12.24 18.85
CA LEU A 293 -18.69 -11.14 18.63
C LEU A 293 -19.37 -11.29 17.25
N PRO A 294 -20.71 -11.22 17.17
CA PRO A 294 -21.43 -11.32 15.89
C PRO A 294 -20.93 -10.32 14.85
N SER A 295 -20.91 -10.75 13.58
CA SER A 295 -20.49 -9.93 12.43
C SER A 295 -19.06 -9.36 12.51
N ARG A 296 -18.18 -9.96 13.34
CA ARG A 296 -16.76 -9.58 13.46
C ARG A 296 -15.77 -10.64 13.03
N LEU A 297 -16.24 -11.75 12.47
CA LEU A 297 -15.39 -12.70 11.75
C LEU A 297 -15.19 -12.22 10.31
N LYS A 298 -13.94 -12.13 9.85
CA LYS A 298 -13.59 -11.82 8.47
C LYS A 298 -12.48 -12.76 8.01
N ASP A 299 -12.78 -13.54 6.99
CA ASP A 299 -11.82 -14.47 6.41
C ASP A 299 -11.16 -13.85 5.18
N TYR A 300 -10.02 -13.17 5.39
CA TYR A 300 -9.21 -12.66 4.28
C TYR A 300 -8.24 -13.71 3.72
N ILE A 301 -8.22 -14.95 4.24
CA ILE A 301 -7.46 -16.03 3.60
C ILE A 301 -8.24 -16.52 2.40
N ALA A 302 -9.52 -16.85 2.59
CA ALA A 302 -10.42 -17.26 1.52
C ALA A 302 -10.74 -16.11 0.56
N LEU A 303 -10.88 -14.88 1.07
CA LEU A 303 -11.20 -13.69 0.29
C LEU A 303 -10.11 -12.60 0.51
N PRO A 304 -8.93 -12.74 -0.12
CA PRO A 304 -7.84 -11.79 0.00
C PRO A 304 -8.27 -10.37 -0.38
N LYS A 305 -7.66 -9.37 0.26
CA LYS A 305 -7.86 -7.98 -0.17
C LYS A 305 -7.18 -7.73 -1.52
N PRO A 306 -7.59 -6.71 -2.28
CA PRO A 306 -6.99 -6.42 -3.60
C PRO A 306 -5.48 -6.13 -3.59
N ASN A 307 -4.94 -5.70 -2.45
CA ASN A 307 -3.50 -5.51 -2.26
C ASN A 307 -2.75 -6.78 -1.82
N GLY A 308 -3.38 -7.95 -1.93
CA GLY A 308 -2.80 -9.26 -1.58
C GLY A 308 -2.86 -9.61 -0.08
N TYR A 309 -3.44 -8.75 0.77
CA TYR A 309 -3.48 -9.00 2.21
C TYR A 309 -4.35 -10.20 2.56
N GLN A 310 -3.77 -11.15 3.31
CA GLN A 310 -4.43 -12.36 3.81
C GLN A 310 -4.28 -12.50 5.33
N SER A 311 -5.38 -12.81 6.02
CA SER A 311 -5.45 -13.13 7.45
C SER A 311 -6.90 -13.42 7.85
N ILE A 312 -7.12 -14.28 8.84
CA ILE A 312 -8.41 -14.37 9.53
C ILE A 312 -8.45 -13.32 10.62
N HIS A 313 -9.48 -12.47 10.63
CA HIS A 313 -9.76 -11.53 11.71
C HIS A 313 -10.99 -11.98 12.49
N THR A 314 -10.90 -12.02 13.81
CA THR A 314 -12.05 -12.29 14.66
C THR A 314 -12.00 -11.45 15.92
N THR A 315 -13.15 -11.06 16.46
CA THR A 315 -13.24 -10.35 17.73
C THR A 315 -14.00 -11.23 18.71
N ILE A 316 -13.49 -11.38 19.92
CA ILE A 316 -14.06 -12.24 20.97
C ILE A 316 -14.29 -11.48 22.27
N PHE A 317 -15.14 -12.05 23.13
CA PHE A 317 -15.24 -11.68 24.54
C PHE A 317 -14.32 -12.56 25.40
N THR A 318 -13.51 -11.95 26.26
CA THR A 318 -12.60 -12.68 27.16
C THR A 318 -13.28 -13.24 28.41
N GLY A 319 -14.53 -12.84 28.68
CA GLY A 319 -15.34 -13.28 29.83
C GLY A 319 -15.21 -12.40 31.07
N ASP A 320 -14.19 -11.55 31.17
CA ASP A 320 -13.97 -10.56 32.24
C ASP A 320 -14.32 -9.13 31.82
N GLY A 321 -15.23 -8.98 30.85
CA GLY A 321 -15.64 -7.69 30.28
C GLY A 321 -14.71 -7.16 29.20
N GLY A 322 -13.59 -7.83 28.92
CA GLY A 322 -12.68 -7.48 27.83
C GLY A 322 -13.17 -7.94 26.45
N ILE A 323 -12.80 -7.16 25.42
CA ILE A 323 -12.99 -7.46 24.01
C ILE A 323 -11.62 -7.45 23.35
N ILE A 324 -11.29 -8.51 22.59
CA ILE A 324 -10.00 -8.63 21.92
C ILE A 324 -10.20 -8.92 20.43
N GLU A 325 -9.51 -8.15 19.58
CA GLU A 325 -9.33 -8.50 18.17
C GLU A 325 -8.12 -9.43 17.99
N ILE A 326 -8.34 -10.51 17.24
CA ILE A 326 -7.37 -11.55 16.95
C ILE A 326 -7.14 -11.61 15.44
N GLN A 327 -5.87 -11.72 15.04
CA GLN A 327 -5.46 -11.84 13.64
C GLN A 327 -4.63 -13.10 13.47
N ILE A 328 -5.14 -14.07 12.72
CA ILE A 328 -4.48 -15.36 12.48
C ILE A 328 -3.99 -15.38 11.03
N ARG A 329 -2.73 -15.78 10.80
CA ARG A 329 -2.16 -15.88 9.45
C ARG A 329 -0.91 -16.78 9.47
N THR A 330 -0.45 -17.21 8.31
CA THR A 330 0.83 -17.93 8.21
C THR A 330 2.03 -16.98 8.25
N LYS A 331 3.25 -17.51 8.36
CA LYS A 331 4.48 -16.72 8.22
C LYS A 331 4.58 -16.04 6.86
N GLU A 332 4.32 -16.76 5.77
CA GLU A 332 4.31 -16.19 4.41
C GLU A 332 3.29 -15.05 4.27
N MET A 333 2.06 -15.25 4.76
CA MET A 333 1.03 -14.21 4.77
C MET A 333 1.42 -13.02 5.65
N HIS A 334 2.24 -13.24 6.69
CA HIS A 334 2.77 -12.15 7.51
C HIS A 334 3.76 -11.30 6.72
N ASP A 335 4.70 -11.93 6.03
CA ASP A 335 5.73 -11.27 5.23
C ASP A 335 5.09 -10.47 4.09
N VAL A 336 4.15 -11.07 3.35
CA VAL A 336 3.35 -10.38 2.31
C VAL A 336 2.54 -9.23 2.89
N ALA A 337 1.93 -9.41 4.07
CA ALA A 337 1.13 -8.35 4.68
C ALA A 337 1.97 -7.17 5.17
N GLU A 338 3.24 -7.34 5.52
CA GLU A 338 4.11 -6.25 5.98
C GLU A 338 4.89 -5.60 4.83
N MET A 339 5.45 -6.41 3.92
CA MET A 339 6.34 -5.96 2.85
C MET A 339 5.65 -5.83 1.49
N GLY A 340 4.45 -6.39 1.32
CA GLY A 340 3.67 -6.28 0.08
C GLY A 340 4.39 -6.86 -1.13
N VAL A 341 4.34 -6.13 -2.24
CA VAL A 341 5.00 -6.49 -3.51
C VAL A 341 6.50 -6.78 -3.36
N ALA A 342 7.17 -6.17 -2.38
CA ALA A 342 8.60 -6.41 -2.13
C ALA A 342 8.87 -7.88 -1.75
N SER A 343 8.04 -8.48 -0.90
CA SER A 343 8.20 -9.90 -0.50
C SER A 343 8.19 -10.87 -1.68
N HIS A 344 7.39 -10.59 -2.72
CA HIS A 344 7.32 -11.41 -3.93
C HIS A 344 8.56 -11.27 -4.82
N LEU A 345 9.20 -10.09 -4.82
CA LEU A 345 10.44 -9.84 -5.57
C LEU A 345 11.63 -10.54 -4.88
N SER A 346 11.64 -10.59 -3.56
CA SER A 346 12.70 -11.25 -2.76
C SER A 346 12.70 -12.77 -2.91
N TYR A 347 11.52 -13.42 -2.90
CA TYR A 347 11.44 -14.85 -2.62
C TYR A 347 11.88 -15.77 -3.77
N LYS A 348 11.97 -15.30 -5.03
CA LYS A 348 12.22 -16.21 -6.18
C LYS A 348 13.00 -15.64 -7.38
N GLY A 349 13.52 -14.41 -7.36
CA GLY A 349 14.12 -13.81 -8.57
C GLY A 349 13.16 -13.84 -9.78
N LYS A 350 11.85 -13.93 -9.52
CA LYS A 350 10.81 -14.01 -10.55
C LYS A 350 10.66 -12.65 -11.22
N LYS A 351 10.40 -12.66 -12.52
CA LYS A 351 10.17 -11.45 -13.32
C LYS A 351 9.10 -10.58 -12.64
N THR A 352 9.28 -9.27 -12.66
CA THR A 352 8.40 -8.24 -12.07
C THR A 352 6.91 -8.46 -12.39
N LYS A 353 6.61 -9.03 -13.58
CA LYS A 353 5.27 -9.39 -14.03
C LYS A 353 4.56 -10.44 -13.14
N ASP A 354 5.28 -11.40 -12.56
CA ASP A 354 4.69 -12.43 -11.68
C ASP A 354 4.35 -11.90 -10.29
N ALA A 355 5.11 -10.92 -9.78
CA ALA A 355 4.83 -10.25 -8.52
C ALA A 355 3.61 -9.32 -8.66
N LEU A 356 3.51 -8.61 -9.79
CA LEU A 356 2.38 -7.73 -10.09
C LEU A 356 1.10 -8.51 -10.39
N SER A 357 1.20 -9.69 -11.01
CA SER A 357 0.02 -10.52 -11.31
C SER A 357 -0.66 -11.08 -10.06
N GLN A 358 -0.06 -11.04 -8.87
CA GLN A 358 -0.75 -11.43 -7.63
C GLN A 358 -1.56 -10.30 -7.00
N ILE A 359 -1.31 -9.06 -7.39
CA ILE A 359 -2.06 -7.90 -6.91
C ILE A 359 -3.32 -7.80 -7.78
N ALA A 360 -4.50 -8.02 -7.20
CA ALA A 360 -5.76 -8.17 -7.95
C ALA A 360 -6.07 -6.95 -8.84
N TRP A 361 -5.75 -5.73 -8.37
CA TRP A 361 -5.93 -4.54 -9.19
C TRP A 361 -4.94 -4.45 -10.35
N PHE A 362 -3.72 -5.01 -10.22
CA PHE A 362 -2.77 -5.15 -11.32
C PHE A 362 -3.12 -6.32 -12.27
N LYS A 363 -3.88 -7.34 -11.84
CA LYS A 363 -4.40 -8.35 -12.77
C LYS A 363 -5.28 -7.73 -13.83
N ASN A 364 -6.27 -6.91 -13.45
CA ASN A 364 -7.15 -6.22 -14.40
C ASN A 364 -6.40 -5.27 -15.35
N ILE A 365 -5.19 -4.89 -14.95
CA ILE A 365 -4.25 -4.03 -15.66
C ILE A 365 -3.36 -4.83 -16.63
N ILE A 366 -3.02 -6.07 -16.31
CA ILE A 366 -2.16 -6.93 -17.14
C ILE A 366 -2.99 -7.85 -18.04
N SER A 367 -4.21 -8.20 -17.64
CA SER A 367 -5.11 -9.12 -18.36
C SER A 367 -5.99 -8.38 -19.37
N LYS A 368 -5.37 -7.81 -20.39
CA LYS A 368 -5.96 -7.73 -21.72
C LYS A 368 -4.90 -8.20 -22.71
N ASP A 369 -5.29 -9.18 -23.51
CA ASP A 369 -4.59 -9.82 -24.63
C ASP A 369 -3.74 -11.04 -24.29
N ASP A 370 -4.42 -12.15 -24.00
CA ASP A 370 -3.83 -13.50 -23.93
C ASP A 370 -4.08 -14.34 -25.22
N GLU A 371 -4.51 -13.73 -26.32
CA GLU A 371 -4.82 -14.46 -27.57
C GLU A 371 -3.79 -14.39 -28.71
N THR A 372 -2.59 -13.83 -28.53
CA THR A 372 -1.58 -13.87 -29.60
C THR A 372 -0.18 -14.23 -29.11
N LYS A 373 0.01 -15.52 -28.81
CA LYS A 373 1.35 -16.14 -28.82
C LYS A 373 1.72 -16.58 -30.23
N LYS A 374 2.41 -15.72 -30.97
CA LYS A 374 3.57 -16.05 -31.83
C LYS A 374 4.10 -14.80 -32.53
N ALA A 375 5.42 -14.73 -32.58
CA ALA A 375 6.27 -13.79 -33.31
C ALA A 375 6.71 -12.51 -32.56
N LEU A 376 8.04 -12.37 -32.52
CA LEU A 376 8.84 -11.12 -32.55
C LEU A 376 9.31 -10.51 -31.22
N SER A 377 10.63 -10.66 -31.05
CA SER A 377 11.66 -9.70 -30.62
C SER A 377 11.46 -8.78 -29.42
N ARG A 378 12.57 -8.64 -28.67
CA ARG A 378 12.89 -7.64 -27.65
C ARG A 378 12.18 -6.30 -27.89
N GLU A 379 11.11 -6.06 -27.17
CA GLU A 379 10.65 -4.74 -26.74
C GLU A 379 9.62 -4.93 -25.62
N GLU A 380 9.88 -4.25 -24.51
CA GLU A 380 9.16 -4.36 -23.25
C GLU A 380 7.73 -3.84 -23.40
N LYS A 381 6.75 -4.75 -23.38
CA LYS A 381 5.33 -4.37 -23.40
C LYS A 381 4.86 -3.96 -22.01
N THR A 382 4.84 -2.65 -21.79
CA THR A 382 3.91 -1.94 -20.89
C THR A 382 2.48 -2.33 -21.24
N PRO A 383 1.61 -2.70 -20.28
CA PRO A 383 0.23 -3.07 -20.57
C PRO A 383 -0.57 -1.98 -21.31
N ASP A 384 -1.44 -2.38 -22.23
CA ASP A 384 -2.07 -1.49 -23.23
C ASP A 384 -3.00 -0.43 -22.64
N TRP A 385 -3.63 -0.63 -21.48
CA TRP A 385 -4.41 0.43 -20.84
C TRP A 385 -3.51 1.48 -20.15
N ILE A 386 -2.26 1.14 -19.81
CA ILE A 386 -1.26 2.10 -19.33
C ILE A 386 -0.66 2.88 -20.49
N LYS A 387 -0.44 2.22 -21.64
CA LYS A 387 -0.13 2.91 -22.90
C LYS A 387 -1.28 3.83 -23.30
N LYS A 388 -2.53 3.37 -23.26
CA LYS A 388 -3.72 4.22 -23.51
C LYS A 388 -3.89 5.33 -22.49
N LEU A 389 -3.55 5.15 -21.21
CA LEU A 389 -3.46 6.24 -20.22
C LEU A 389 -2.31 7.23 -20.50
N GLY A 390 -1.24 6.75 -21.13
CA GLY A 390 -0.14 7.57 -21.60
C GLY A 390 -0.49 8.36 -22.88
N GLU A 391 -1.20 7.71 -23.82
CA GLU A 391 -1.54 8.18 -25.17
C GLU A 391 -2.84 9.00 -25.23
N GLU A 392 -3.85 8.72 -24.39
CA GLU A 392 -5.13 9.46 -24.37
C GLU A 392 -5.09 10.75 -23.53
N VAL A 393 -3.99 11.01 -22.82
CA VAL A 393 -3.80 12.21 -21.97
C VAL A 393 -2.90 13.25 -22.67
N ASP A 394 -2.70 13.14 -23.99
CA ASP A 394 -2.14 14.21 -24.81
C ASP A 394 -3.15 15.35 -25.09
N GLY A 395 -4.36 15.28 -24.52
CA GLY A 395 -5.30 16.40 -24.41
C GLY A 395 -5.33 17.00 -23.00
N ASP A 396 -5.31 18.34 -22.93
CA ASP A 396 -5.36 19.21 -21.74
C ASP A 396 -6.66 19.09 -20.88
N ASP A 397 -7.15 17.88 -20.61
CA ASP A 397 -8.44 17.67 -19.93
C ASP A 397 -8.28 17.47 -18.42
N GLU A 398 -8.17 18.58 -17.68
CA GLU A 398 -7.96 18.64 -16.23
C GLU A 398 -8.99 17.84 -15.41
N GLY A 399 -10.23 17.77 -15.89
CA GLY A 399 -11.32 17.05 -15.21
C GLY A 399 -11.12 15.53 -15.17
N VAL A 400 -10.40 14.95 -16.13
CA VAL A 400 -10.20 13.49 -16.18
C VAL A 400 -9.23 13.03 -15.10
N ILE A 401 -8.17 13.80 -14.83
CA ILE A 401 -7.14 13.41 -13.87
C ILE A 401 -7.60 13.67 -12.43
N ASP A 402 -8.37 14.73 -12.16
CA ASP A 402 -8.92 14.95 -10.81
C ASP A 402 -9.95 13.88 -10.42
N ASN A 403 -10.79 13.40 -11.34
CA ASN A 403 -11.64 12.23 -11.07
C ASN A 403 -10.80 10.95 -10.88
N LEU A 404 -9.72 10.76 -11.63
CA LEU A 404 -8.81 9.61 -11.47
C LEU A 404 -8.07 9.65 -10.13
N LYS A 405 -7.74 10.84 -9.62
CA LYS A 405 -7.18 11.03 -8.28
C LYS A 405 -8.17 10.63 -7.20
N GLU A 406 -9.42 11.06 -7.28
CA GLU A 406 -10.44 10.64 -6.32
C GLU A 406 -10.62 9.11 -6.33
N ASP A 407 -10.61 8.49 -7.52
CA ASP A 407 -10.69 7.04 -7.66
C ASP A 407 -9.43 6.30 -7.16
N PHE A 408 -8.26 6.91 -7.32
CA PHE A 408 -6.97 6.31 -6.98
C PHE A 408 -6.49 6.61 -5.54
N PHE A 409 -6.82 7.74 -4.94
CA PHE A 409 -6.35 8.12 -3.61
C PHE A 409 -7.47 8.12 -2.57
N GLY A 410 -8.73 7.99 -3.00
CA GLY A 410 -9.86 7.81 -2.11
C GLY A 410 -9.77 6.52 -1.29
N HIS A 411 -10.35 6.56 -0.10
CA HIS A 411 -10.66 5.34 0.66
C HIS A 411 -11.47 4.39 -0.21
N ARG A 412 -11.29 3.07 -0.07
CA ARG A 412 -11.97 2.08 -0.92
C ARG A 412 -12.95 1.19 -0.14
N VAL A 413 -14.01 0.76 -0.84
CA VAL A 413 -14.95 -0.27 -0.42
C VAL A 413 -14.81 -1.49 -1.34
N PHE A 414 -14.81 -2.67 -0.73
CA PHE A 414 -14.71 -3.96 -1.38
C PHE A 414 -16.09 -4.62 -1.32
N VAL A 415 -16.64 -4.86 -2.50
CA VAL A 415 -17.97 -5.43 -2.71
C VAL A 415 -17.86 -6.71 -3.53
N PHE A 416 -18.84 -7.58 -3.39
CA PHE A 416 -18.80 -8.93 -3.93
C PHE A 416 -19.81 -9.12 -5.05
N THR A 417 -19.43 -9.88 -6.07
CA THR A 417 -20.39 -10.46 -7.02
C THR A 417 -21.13 -11.62 -6.33
N PRO A 418 -22.30 -12.05 -6.85
CA PRO A 418 -22.98 -13.25 -6.33
C PRO A 418 -22.14 -14.53 -6.45
N ASN A 419 -21.16 -14.54 -7.36
CA ASN A 419 -20.23 -15.65 -7.56
C ASN A 419 -19.03 -15.62 -6.60
N GLY A 420 -18.89 -14.55 -5.80
CA GLY A 420 -17.82 -14.39 -4.81
C GLY A 420 -16.61 -13.60 -5.29
N ASP A 421 -16.63 -13.03 -6.50
CA ASP A 421 -15.55 -12.17 -6.98
C ASP A 421 -15.55 -10.84 -6.23
N VAL A 422 -14.36 -10.35 -5.88
CA VAL A 422 -14.19 -9.07 -5.18
C VAL A 422 -13.96 -7.95 -6.16
N ILE A 423 -14.86 -6.95 -6.14
CA ILE A 423 -14.73 -5.71 -6.91
C ILE A 423 -14.31 -4.59 -5.95
N ASP A 424 -13.25 -3.87 -6.35
CA ASP A 424 -12.66 -2.79 -5.59
C ASP A 424 -13.17 -1.43 -6.11
N LEU A 425 -13.86 -0.66 -5.27
CA LEU A 425 -14.45 0.63 -5.65
C LEU A 425 -14.04 1.74 -4.67
N PRO A 426 -14.02 3.00 -5.09
CA PRO A 426 -13.92 4.13 -4.17
C PRO A 426 -15.06 4.14 -3.14
N THR A 427 -14.81 4.72 -1.97
CA THR A 427 -15.87 4.98 -0.98
C THR A 427 -16.91 5.89 -1.60
N GLU A 428 -18.17 5.73 -1.20
CA GLU A 428 -19.31 6.43 -1.80
C GLU A 428 -19.65 6.00 -3.24
N SER A 429 -19.04 4.92 -3.75
CA SER A 429 -19.48 4.30 -5.00
C SER A 429 -20.87 3.68 -4.88
N SER A 430 -21.57 3.67 -6.01
CA SER A 430 -22.93 3.16 -6.11
C SER A 430 -23.01 1.85 -6.93
N PRO A 431 -24.18 1.18 -6.98
CA PRO A 431 -24.39 0.05 -7.88
C PRO A 431 -24.08 0.34 -9.36
N ILE A 432 -24.14 1.60 -9.79
CA ILE A 432 -23.76 1.99 -11.15
C ILE A 432 -22.25 1.80 -11.36
N ASP A 433 -21.45 2.27 -10.41
CA ASP A 433 -19.99 2.08 -10.44
C ASP A 433 -19.63 0.59 -10.44
N PHE A 434 -20.31 -0.20 -9.61
CA PHE A 434 -20.14 -1.65 -9.57
C PHE A 434 -20.47 -2.31 -10.91
N ALA A 435 -21.61 -1.96 -11.53
CA ALA A 435 -22.02 -2.53 -12.80
C ALA A 435 -20.99 -2.28 -13.92
N TYR A 436 -20.44 -1.06 -13.99
CA TYR A 436 -19.40 -0.71 -14.96
C TYR A 436 -18.04 -1.34 -14.65
N ALA A 437 -17.70 -1.50 -13.36
CA ALA A 437 -16.49 -2.19 -12.93
C ALA A 437 -16.52 -3.70 -13.23
N VAL A 438 -17.70 -4.33 -13.22
CA VAL A 438 -17.85 -5.72 -13.65
C VAL A 438 -17.73 -5.82 -15.17
N HIS A 439 -18.55 -5.07 -15.92
CA HIS A 439 -18.43 -5.01 -17.38
C HIS A 439 -19.22 -3.84 -17.97
N SER A 440 -18.68 -3.18 -19.02
CA SER A 440 -19.35 -2.07 -19.70
C SER A 440 -20.73 -2.43 -20.27
N HIS A 441 -20.90 -3.64 -20.79
CA HIS A 441 -22.20 -4.15 -21.23
C HIS A 441 -23.23 -4.27 -20.09
N ILE A 442 -22.78 -4.67 -18.89
CA ILE A 442 -23.66 -4.80 -17.71
C ILE A 442 -24.07 -3.40 -17.24
N GLY A 443 -23.10 -2.48 -17.12
CA GLY A 443 -23.37 -1.08 -16.81
C GLY A 443 -24.33 -0.43 -17.79
N ASN A 444 -24.14 -0.62 -19.10
CA ASN A 444 -25.01 -0.02 -20.13
C ASN A 444 -26.45 -0.53 -20.10
N HIS A 445 -26.68 -1.75 -19.62
CA HIS A 445 -28.01 -2.38 -19.58
C HIS A 445 -28.59 -2.47 -18.17
N LEU A 446 -27.98 -1.81 -17.18
CA LEU A 446 -28.41 -1.77 -15.79
C LEU A 446 -29.85 -1.21 -15.69
N THR A 447 -30.72 -1.90 -14.96
CA THR A 447 -32.09 -1.44 -14.64
C THR A 447 -32.34 -1.34 -13.14
N GLY A 448 -31.65 -2.15 -12.35
CA GLY A 448 -31.78 -2.17 -10.90
C GLY A 448 -30.65 -2.95 -10.27
N ALA A 449 -30.56 -2.87 -8.94
CA ALA A 449 -29.57 -3.61 -8.18
C ALA A 449 -30.22 -4.23 -6.94
N LYS A 450 -29.71 -5.40 -6.53
CA LYS A 450 -29.94 -5.95 -5.20
C LYS A 450 -28.65 -5.90 -4.42
N ILE A 451 -28.72 -5.48 -3.17
CA ILE A 451 -27.61 -5.48 -2.22
C ILE A 451 -27.97 -6.46 -1.10
N ASN A 452 -27.13 -7.47 -0.88
CA ASN A 452 -27.36 -8.54 0.10
C ASN A 452 -28.74 -9.21 -0.06
N GLY A 453 -29.15 -9.44 -1.31
CA GLY A 453 -30.44 -10.06 -1.67
C GLY A 453 -31.66 -9.14 -1.63
N LYS A 454 -31.53 -7.88 -1.19
CA LYS A 454 -32.64 -6.91 -1.13
C LYS A 454 -32.54 -5.88 -2.25
N LEU A 455 -33.66 -5.53 -2.87
CA LEU A 455 -33.71 -4.44 -3.87
C LEU A 455 -33.22 -3.14 -3.24
N ALA A 456 -32.32 -2.46 -3.94
CA ALA A 456 -31.72 -1.20 -3.51
C ALA A 456 -31.75 -0.17 -4.63
N SER A 457 -31.77 1.11 -4.25
CA SER A 457 -31.70 2.21 -5.21
C SER A 457 -30.31 2.31 -5.83
N LEU A 458 -30.22 2.77 -7.08
CA LEU A 458 -28.96 2.90 -7.82
C LEU A 458 -28.01 3.98 -7.28
N ASP A 459 -28.48 4.83 -6.38
CA ASP A 459 -27.69 5.84 -5.65
C ASP A 459 -27.23 5.38 -4.26
N THR A 460 -27.65 4.18 -3.83
CA THR A 460 -27.26 3.62 -2.53
C THR A 460 -25.74 3.48 -2.45
N LYS A 461 -25.15 4.02 -1.38
CA LYS A 461 -23.71 3.95 -1.15
C LYS A 461 -23.30 2.54 -0.71
N LEU A 462 -22.39 1.94 -1.47
CA LEU A 462 -21.91 0.59 -1.23
C LEU A 462 -20.99 0.53 -0.01
N LYS A 463 -21.09 -0.56 0.76
CA LYS A 463 -20.28 -0.80 1.96
C LYS A 463 -19.40 -2.03 1.79
N ASN A 464 -18.29 -2.05 2.54
CA ASN A 464 -17.41 -3.21 2.61
C ASN A 464 -18.20 -4.47 3.01
N GLY A 465 -18.14 -5.52 2.19
CA GLY A 465 -18.84 -6.78 2.45
C GLY A 465 -20.17 -6.94 1.72
N ASP A 466 -20.68 -5.88 1.07
CA ASP A 466 -21.94 -5.98 0.34
C ASP A 466 -21.82 -6.93 -0.87
N ILE A 467 -22.78 -7.83 -1.01
CA ILE A 467 -22.96 -8.66 -2.20
C ILE A 467 -23.93 -7.92 -3.13
N VAL A 468 -23.45 -7.51 -4.31
CA VAL A 468 -24.20 -6.71 -5.26
C VAL A 468 -24.57 -7.55 -6.47
N GLU A 469 -25.87 -7.72 -6.71
CA GLU A 469 -26.43 -8.36 -7.89
C GLU A 469 -27.01 -7.27 -8.80
N ILE A 470 -26.54 -7.21 -10.04
CA ILE A 470 -27.01 -6.26 -11.04
C ILE A 470 -28.11 -6.89 -11.88
N VAL A 471 -29.26 -6.22 -11.95
CA VAL A 471 -30.36 -6.57 -12.83
C VAL A 471 -30.18 -5.81 -14.14
N THR A 472 -30.13 -6.54 -15.26
CA THR A 472 -29.96 -5.96 -16.60
C THR A 472 -31.15 -6.23 -17.52
N LYS A 473 -31.42 -5.32 -18.45
CA LYS A 473 -32.40 -5.50 -19.54
C LYS A 473 -31.84 -4.96 -20.85
N LYS A 474 -32.02 -5.71 -21.95
CA LYS A 474 -31.51 -5.35 -23.29
C LYS A 474 -31.98 -3.97 -23.79
N THR A 475 -33.15 -3.51 -23.36
CA THR A 475 -33.72 -2.21 -23.75
C THR A 475 -33.27 -1.07 -22.84
N SER A 476 -32.54 -1.35 -21.76
CA SER A 476 -32.08 -0.32 -20.84
C SER A 476 -30.88 0.43 -21.42
N ALA A 477 -30.79 1.71 -21.08
CA ALA A 477 -29.68 2.57 -21.44
C ALA A 477 -29.36 3.49 -20.25
N PRO A 478 -28.10 3.91 -20.08
CA PRO A 478 -27.74 4.87 -19.05
C PRO A 478 -28.45 6.21 -19.26
N THR A 479 -28.66 6.95 -18.17
CA THR A 479 -29.31 8.27 -18.21
C THR A 479 -28.35 9.36 -17.75
N ARG A 480 -28.64 10.63 -18.09
CA ARG A 480 -27.78 11.77 -17.66
C ARG A 480 -27.62 11.84 -16.14
N LYS A 481 -28.68 11.53 -15.37
CA LYS A 481 -28.65 11.50 -13.90
C LYS A 481 -27.61 10.53 -13.32
N TRP A 482 -27.21 9.51 -14.08
CA TRP A 482 -26.19 8.57 -13.63
C TRP A 482 -24.80 9.20 -13.56
N LEU A 483 -24.54 10.30 -14.28
CA LEU A 483 -23.27 11.03 -14.18
C LEU A 483 -23.09 11.69 -12.81
N ASP A 484 -24.20 12.11 -12.18
CA ASP A 484 -24.20 12.72 -10.85
C ASP A 484 -24.07 11.66 -9.74
N ILE A 485 -24.57 10.45 -10.00
CA ILE A 485 -24.60 9.35 -9.04
C ILE A 485 -23.29 8.54 -9.07
N ALA A 486 -22.78 8.26 -10.28
CA ALA A 486 -21.56 7.47 -10.46
C ALA A 486 -20.36 8.22 -9.87
N LYS A 487 -19.60 7.55 -9.02
CA LYS A 487 -18.40 8.13 -8.43
C LYS A 487 -17.19 7.96 -9.34
N THR A 488 -17.09 6.83 -10.02
CA THR A 488 -15.91 6.43 -10.79
C THR A 488 -15.81 7.09 -12.17
N SER A 489 -14.58 7.46 -12.53
CA SER A 489 -14.19 7.99 -13.84
C SER A 489 -14.52 7.01 -14.96
N GLU A 490 -14.31 5.72 -14.71
CA GLU A 490 -14.61 4.66 -15.67
C GLU A 490 -16.11 4.58 -15.99
N ALA A 491 -16.96 4.56 -14.96
CA ALA A 491 -18.41 4.58 -15.15
C ALA A 491 -18.86 5.85 -15.88
N LYS A 492 -18.41 7.04 -15.42
CA LYS A 492 -18.73 8.33 -16.07
C LYS A 492 -18.32 8.34 -17.54
N ARG A 493 -17.13 7.84 -17.88
CA ARG A 493 -16.64 7.73 -19.26
C ARG A 493 -17.54 6.85 -20.12
N HIS A 494 -17.87 5.66 -19.65
CA HIS A 494 -18.74 4.75 -20.40
C HIS A 494 -20.16 5.31 -20.56
N ILE A 495 -20.69 5.99 -19.54
CA ILE A 495 -21.99 6.68 -19.61
C ILE A 495 -21.96 7.79 -20.66
N ARG A 496 -20.95 8.68 -20.64
CA ARG A 496 -20.79 9.76 -21.64
C ARG A 496 -20.71 9.22 -23.06
N ALA A 497 -19.85 8.20 -23.26
CA ALA A 497 -19.68 7.56 -24.57
C ALA A 497 -20.99 6.94 -25.09
N LYS A 498 -21.77 6.28 -24.21
CA LYS A 498 -23.06 5.68 -24.60
C LYS A 498 -24.14 6.73 -24.88
N LEU A 499 -24.12 7.85 -24.15
CA LEU A 499 -25.04 8.98 -24.33
C LEU A 499 -24.66 9.89 -25.51
N LYS A 500 -23.52 9.64 -26.18
CA LYS A 500 -22.96 10.53 -27.21
C LYS A 500 -22.88 11.99 -26.75
N LEU A 501 -22.55 12.18 -25.48
CA LEU A 501 -22.20 13.50 -24.97
C LEU A 501 -20.75 13.72 -25.41
N ASP A 502 -20.52 14.70 -26.28
CA ASP A 502 -19.17 15.10 -26.67
C ASP A 502 -18.35 15.48 -25.44
N ARG A 503 -17.02 15.33 -25.58
CA ARG A 503 -16.01 15.34 -24.50
C ARG A 503 -16.21 16.47 -23.49
#